data_AF-A0A553CQ92-F1
#
_entry.id   AF-A0A553CQ92-F1
#
_cell.length_a   1.000
_cell.length_b   1.000
_cell.length_c   1.000
_cell.angle_alpha   90.00
_cell.angle_beta   90.00
_cell.angle_gamma   90.00
#
_symmetry.space_group_name_H-M   'P 1'
#
loop_
_entity.id
_entity.type
_entity.pdbx_description
1 polymer ?
#
loop_
_entity_poly.entity_id
_entity_poly.type
_entity_poly.pdbx_seq_one_letter_code
_entity_poly.pdbx_strand_id
1 'polypeptide(L)'
;MKKLISIGLLFCLTSCYNQETLVDKSKLMGNDYRLFQDTPAWVLAKAVEAGDVKKIKEEVFQKKVSVDYQESRFGNTLLMLAIFNSEYDSAKNTIRIGRKA
;
A
#
# COMPACT_ATOMS: atom_id res chain seq x y z
N MET A 1 26.55 -27.50 -20.38
CA MET A 1 26.94 -26.39 -19.46
C MET A 1 26.26 -25.06 -19.79
N LYS A 2 26.32 -24.55 -21.04
CA LYS A 2 25.62 -23.29 -21.43
C LYS A 2 24.11 -23.28 -21.15
N LYS A 3 23.40 -24.40 -21.42
CA LYS A 3 21.96 -24.53 -21.14
C LYS A 3 21.60 -24.63 -19.64
N LEU A 4 22.51 -25.15 -18.81
CA LEU A 4 22.34 -25.22 -17.35
C LEU A 4 22.55 -23.84 -16.71
N ILE A 5 23.46 -23.03 -17.27
CA ILE A 5 23.66 -21.62 -16.87
C ILE A 5 22.42 -20.78 -17.25
N SER A 6 21.79 -21.03 -18.40
CA SER A 6 20.56 -20.33 -18.80
C SER A 6 19.34 -20.67 -17.93
N ILE A 7 19.27 -21.86 -17.32
CA ILE A 7 18.17 -22.25 -16.41
C ILE A 7 18.36 -21.64 -15.02
N GLY A 8 19.60 -21.53 -14.54
CA GLY A 8 19.91 -20.90 -13.24
C GLY A 8 19.60 -19.40 -13.20
N LEU A 9 19.72 -18.69 -14.32
CA LEU A 9 19.44 -17.25 -14.40
C LEU A 9 17.94 -16.91 -14.34
N LEU A 10 17.06 -17.88 -14.63
CA LEU A 10 15.60 -17.68 -14.65
C LEU A 10 14.96 -17.80 -13.26
N PHE A 11 15.66 -18.43 -12.30
CA PHE A 11 15.16 -18.64 -10.92
C PHE A 11 15.38 -17.45 -9.98
N CYS A 12 16.14 -16.43 -10.40
CA CYS A 12 16.43 -15.25 -9.58
C CYS A 12 15.35 -14.16 -9.62
N LEU A 13 14.28 -14.32 -10.42
CA LEU A 13 13.26 -13.29 -10.64
C LEU A 13 12.01 -13.42 -9.77
N THR A 14 11.92 -14.41 -8.87
CA THR A 14 10.68 -14.68 -8.11
C THR A 14 10.70 -14.21 -6.66
N SER A 15 11.60 -13.32 -6.25
CA SER A 15 11.37 -12.54 -5.01
C SER A 15 10.33 -11.45 -5.28
N CYS A 16 9.15 -11.86 -5.76
CA CYS A 16 8.02 -10.97 -5.95
C CYS A 16 7.55 -10.55 -4.55
N TYR A 17 7.70 -9.26 -4.23
CA TYR A 17 7.03 -8.65 -3.10
C TYR A 17 5.52 -8.84 -3.28
N ASN A 18 4.96 -9.81 -2.57
CA ASN A 18 3.54 -10.10 -2.59
C ASN A 18 2.88 -9.43 -1.40
N GLN A 19 2.18 -8.33 -1.66
CA GLN A 19 1.42 -7.59 -0.65
C GLN A 19 0.27 -8.42 -0.05
N GLU A 20 -0.18 -9.50 -0.69
CA GLU A 20 -1.26 -10.36 -0.19
C GLU A 20 -0.80 -11.42 0.81
N THR A 21 0.52 -11.62 0.97
CA THR A 21 1.02 -12.51 2.02
C THR A 21 0.69 -11.89 3.38
N LEU A 22 -0.08 -12.59 4.20
CA LEU A 22 -0.38 -12.15 5.56
C LEU A 22 0.91 -11.96 6.35
N VAL A 23 1.05 -10.80 6.97
CA VAL A 23 2.23 -10.49 7.78
C VAL A 23 1.89 -10.31 9.25
N ASP A 24 2.82 -10.74 10.10
CA ASP A 24 2.79 -10.40 11.51
C ASP A 24 3.05 -8.89 11.68
N LYS A 25 1.96 -8.15 11.90
CA LYS A 25 1.98 -6.69 12.03
C LYS A 25 2.87 -6.20 13.17
N SER A 26 3.20 -7.03 14.17
CA SER A 26 4.12 -6.64 15.27
C SER A 26 5.58 -6.46 14.81
N LYS A 27 5.93 -7.04 13.65
CA LYS A 27 7.30 -6.98 13.08
C LYS A 27 7.49 -5.85 12.06
N LEU A 28 6.43 -5.12 11.72
CA LEU A 28 6.49 -4.05 10.72
C LEU A 28 7.09 -2.75 11.28
N MET A 29 7.44 -1.82 10.40
CA MET A 29 7.73 -0.44 10.78
C MET A 29 6.50 0.44 10.53
N GLY A 30 6.45 1.62 11.15
CA GLY A 30 5.29 2.51 11.09
C GLY A 30 4.95 3.07 9.70
N ASN A 31 5.88 2.94 8.75
CA ASN A 31 5.72 3.36 7.36
C ASN A 31 5.25 2.23 6.42
N ASP A 32 4.96 1.03 6.93
CA ASP A 32 4.60 -0.12 6.11
C ASP A 32 3.09 -0.18 5.82
N TYR A 33 2.69 -0.09 4.55
CA TYR A 33 1.27 -0.13 4.15
C TYR A 33 0.56 -1.43 4.54
N ARG A 34 1.28 -2.53 4.77
CA ARG A 34 0.69 -3.80 5.21
C ARG A 34 0.09 -3.73 6.63
N LEU A 35 0.36 -2.66 7.38
CA LEU A 35 -0.37 -2.36 8.62
C LEU A 35 -1.90 -2.30 8.41
N PHE A 36 -2.35 -1.98 7.20
CA PHE A 36 -3.76 -1.93 6.80
C PHE A 36 -4.32 -3.28 6.31
N GLN A 37 -3.54 -4.38 6.26
CA GLN A 37 -4.07 -5.72 5.92
C GLN A 37 -5.25 -6.09 6.82
N ASP A 38 -6.21 -6.87 6.30
CA ASP A 38 -7.43 -7.30 7.02
C ASP A 38 -8.30 -6.14 7.56
N THR A 39 -8.14 -4.93 7.02
CA THR A 39 -9.01 -3.79 7.32
C THR A 39 -9.86 -3.39 6.13
N PRO A 40 -10.99 -2.67 6.33
CA PRO A 40 -11.75 -2.09 5.23
C PRO A 40 -10.94 -1.14 4.34
N ALA A 41 -9.84 -0.58 4.87
CA ALA A 41 -8.95 0.32 4.15
C ALA A 41 -7.82 -0.40 3.39
N TRP A 42 -7.74 -1.73 3.41
CA TRP A 42 -6.62 -2.46 2.76
C TRP A 42 -6.49 -2.17 1.26
N VAL A 43 -7.62 -2.17 0.54
CA VAL A 43 -7.63 -1.89 -0.90
C VAL A 43 -7.24 -0.44 -1.17
N LEU A 44 -7.72 0.49 -0.33
CA LEU A 44 -7.34 1.90 -0.40
C LEU A 44 -5.84 2.09 -0.12
N ALA A 45 -5.28 1.37 0.86
CA ALA A 45 -3.86 1.43 1.21
C ALA A 45 -2.97 1.06 0.03
N LYS A 46 -3.26 -0.08 -0.63
CA LYS A 46 -2.54 -0.50 -1.85
C LYS A 46 -2.67 0.52 -2.97
N ALA A 47 -3.85 1.13 -3.13
CA ALA A 47 -4.06 2.15 -4.15
C ALA A 47 -3.24 3.43 -3.88
N VAL A 48 -3.05 3.82 -2.60
CA VAL A 48 -2.20 4.95 -2.21
C VAL A 48 -0.71 4.64 -2.46
N GLU A 49 -0.24 3.47 -2.02
CA GLU A 49 1.14 3.00 -2.26
C GLU A 49 1.48 2.94 -3.75
N ALA A 50 0.54 2.47 -4.58
CA ALA A 50 0.70 2.41 -6.03
C ALA A 50 0.45 3.75 -6.77
N GLY A 51 -0.03 4.79 -6.08
CA GLY A 51 -0.41 6.05 -6.70
C GLY A 51 -1.62 5.96 -7.65
N ASP A 52 -2.46 4.93 -7.53
CA ASP A 52 -3.64 4.73 -8.38
C ASP A 52 -4.79 5.65 -7.98
N VAL A 53 -4.74 6.89 -8.49
CA VAL A 53 -5.75 7.93 -8.23
C VAL A 53 -7.16 7.50 -8.61
N LYS A 54 -7.33 6.66 -9.64
CA LYS A 54 -8.65 6.18 -10.04
C LYS A 54 -9.21 5.26 -8.96
N LYS A 55 -8.40 4.32 -8.48
CA LYS A 55 -8.81 3.39 -7.43
C LYS A 55 -9.03 4.07 -6.09
N ILE A 56 -8.18 5.03 -5.71
CA ILE A 56 -8.39 5.85 -4.50
C ILE A 56 -9.78 6.51 -4.52
N LYS A 57 -10.17 7.12 -5.66
CA LYS A 57 -11.51 7.74 -5.80
C LYS A 57 -12.64 6.72 -5.70
N GLU A 58 -12.48 5.53 -6.30
CA GLU A 58 -13.47 4.46 -6.22
C GLU A 58 -13.71 4.04 -4.76
N GLU A 59 -12.64 3.72 -4.03
CA GLU A 59 -12.72 3.28 -2.64
C GLU A 59 -13.32 4.37 -1.72
N VAL A 60 -12.90 5.63 -1.88
CA VAL A 60 -13.36 6.74 -1.04
C VAL A 60 -14.80 7.14 -1.38
N PHE A 61 -15.10 7.44 -2.64
CA PHE A 61 -16.40 8.05 -2.97
C PHE A 61 -17.51 7.02 -3.18
N GLN A 62 -17.20 5.85 -3.73
CA GLN A 62 -18.20 4.83 -4.05
C GLN A 62 -18.33 3.83 -2.91
N LYS A 63 -17.21 3.32 -2.40
CA LYS A 63 -17.21 2.33 -1.31
C LYS A 63 -17.20 2.94 0.09
N LYS A 64 -17.09 4.27 0.19
CA LYS A 64 -17.15 5.03 1.45
C LYS A 64 -16.10 4.58 2.46
N VAL A 65 -14.95 4.11 1.98
CA VAL A 65 -13.80 3.83 2.84
C VAL A 65 -13.26 5.17 3.35
N SER A 66 -13.13 5.31 4.67
CA SER A 66 -12.60 6.53 5.27
C SER A 66 -11.15 6.76 4.83
N VAL A 67 -10.88 7.94 4.28
CA VAL A 67 -9.52 8.37 3.92
C VAL A 67 -8.65 8.60 5.17
N ASP A 68 -9.27 8.91 6.30
CA ASP A 68 -8.62 9.12 7.60
C ASP A 68 -8.62 7.85 8.46
N TYR A 69 -8.85 6.67 7.85
CA TYR A 69 -8.72 5.40 8.57
C TYR A 69 -7.33 5.29 9.18
N GLN A 70 -7.27 4.96 10.47
CA GLN A 70 -6.04 4.77 11.22
C GLN A 70 -5.75 3.28 11.37
N GLU A 71 -4.52 2.87 11.07
CA GLU A 71 -4.09 1.52 11.41
C GLU A 71 -3.92 1.36 12.94
N SER A 72 -4.06 0.13 13.43
CA SER A 72 -4.26 -0.13 14.86
C SER A 72 -2.98 -0.13 15.71
N ARG A 73 -1.79 -0.16 15.10
CA ARG A 73 -0.52 -0.33 15.83
C ARG A 73 0.11 1.01 16.20
N PHE A 74 0.15 1.96 15.27
CA PHE A 74 0.77 3.28 15.47
C PHE A 74 -0.21 4.44 15.37
N GLY A 75 -1.46 4.20 14.95
CA GLY A 75 -2.48 5.23 14.72
C GLY A 75 -2.26 6.03 13.43
N ASN A 76 -1.40 5.54 12.52
CA ASN A 76 -1.08 6.27 11.30
C ASN A 76 -2.23 6.22 10.29
N THR A 77 -2.47 7.33 9.59
CA THR A 77 -3.34 7.36 8.41
C THR A 77 -2.55 7.07 7.13
N LEU A 78 -3.24 6.80 6.03
CA LEU A 78 -2.60 6.63 4.71
C LEU A 78 -1.87 7.89 4.24
N LEU A 79 -2.34 9.08 4.65
CA LEU A 79 -1.62 10.33 4.38
C LEU A 79 -0.28 10.38 5.12
N MET A 80 -0.24 9.96 6.39
CA MET A 80 1.00 9.92 7.17
C MET A 80 2.00 8.95 6.56
N LEU A 81 1.55 7.75 6.15
CA LEU A 81 2.42 6.78 5.47
C LEU A 81 3.00 7.33 4.16
N ALA A 82 2.16 7.94 3.31
CA ALA A 82 2.62 8.54 2.06
C ALA A 82 3.70 9.62 2.30
N ILE A 83 3.57 10.42 3.37
CA ILE A 83 4.58 11.41 3.75
C ILE A 83 5.86 10.72 4.25
N PHE A 84 5.75 9.73 5.14
CA PHE A 84 6.91 9.01 5.68
C PHE A 84 7.72 8.30 4.59
N ASN A 85 7.04 7.78 3.56
CA ASN A 85 7.68 7.14 2.41
C ASN A 85 8.08 8.12 1.29
N SER A 86 7.92 9.43 1.50
CA SER A 86 8.23 10.47 0.50
C SER A 86 7.42 10.35 -0.81
N GLU A 87 6.23 9.75 -0.75
CA GLU A 87 5.29 9.58 -1.87
C GLU A 87 4.39 10.82 -2.03
N TYR A 88 5.01 11.97 -2.28
CA TYR A 88 4.35 13.27 -2.20
C TYR A 88 3.17 13.43 -3.16
N ASP A 89 3.20 12.79 -4.33
CA ASP A 89 2.07 12.79 -5.27
C ASP A 89 0.87 12.00 -4.74
N SER A 90 1.11 10.85 -4.12
CA SER A 90 0.07 10.07 -3.42
C SER A 90 -0.48 10.86 -2.23
N ALA A 91 0.38 11.51 -1.44
CA ALA A 91 -0.05 12.38 -0.34
C ALA A 91 -0.94 13.53 -0.84
N LYS A 92 -0.50 14.25 -1.87
CA LYS A 92 -1.26 15.36 -2.49
C LYS A 92 -2.61 14.90 -3.02
N ASN A 93 -2.66 13.74 -3.69
CA ASN A 93 -3.91 13.19 -4.20
C ASN A 93 -4.86 12.78 -3.07
N THR A 94 -4.34 12.14 -2.03
CA THR A 94 -5.08 11.74 -0.83
C THR A 94 -5.73 12.95 -0.16
N ILE A 95 -4.98 14.03 0.08
CA ILE A 95 -5.50 15.30 0.63
C ILE A 95 -6.61 15.88 -0.25
N ARG A 96 -6.38 15.94 -1.56
CA ARG A 96 -7.35 16.52 -2.52
C ARG A 96 -8.65 15.73 -2.57
N ILE A 97 -8.56 14.40 -2.46
CA ILE A 97 -9.72 13.51 -2.45
C ILE A 97 -10.45 13.60 -1.12
N GLY A 98 -9.73 13.57 0.01
CA GLY A 98 -10.32 13.68 1.35
C GLY A 98 -11.09 14.99 1.57
N ARG A 99 -10.62 16.12 1.01
CA ARG A 99 -11.37 17.39 1.06
C ARG A 99 -12.76 17.32 0.40
N LYS A 100 -12.99 16.35 -0.47
CA LYS A 100 -14.25 16.19 -1.22
C LYS A 100 -15.09 15.01 -0.73
N ALA A 101 -14.57 14.22 0.22
CA ALA A 101 -15.12 12.94 0.67
C ALA A 101 -16.27 13.12 1.65
#